data_AF-A0A843CIN2-F1
#
_entry.id   AF-A0A843CIN2-F1
#
_cell.length_a   1.000
_cell.length_b   1.000
_cell.length_c   1.000
_cell.angle_alpha   90.00
_cell.angle_beta   90.00
_cell.angle_gamma   90.00
#
_symmetry.space_group_name_H-M   'P 1'
#
loop_
_entity.id
_entity.type
_entity.pdbx_description
1 polymer ?
#
loop_
_entity_poly.entity_id
_entity_poly.type
_entity_poly.pdbx_seq_one_letter_code
_entity_poly.pdbx_strand_id
1 'polypeptide(L)' 'MAAKITGTFTVSNNTFPFTAIAFGRIGGHNIGAKISKSTEKALSKLGYDVNQIIDELQKSLIQGNITLPEGLDKESFVDD' A
#
# COMPACT_ATOMS: atom_id res chain seq x y z
N MET A 1 -9.74 11.06 -11.55
CA MET A 1 -8.39 11.33 -11.01
C MET A 1 -7.69 10.02 -10.66
N ALA A 2 -6.37 10.04 -10.60
CA ALA A 2 -5.58 9.00 -9.94
C ALA A 2 -4.88 9.62 -8.72
N ALA A 3 -4.98 8.99 -7.56
CA ALA A 3 -4.32 9.44 -6.34
C ALA A 3 -3.06 8.61 -6.11
N LYS A 4 -1.93 9.29 -5.85
CA LYS A 4 -0.69 8.63 -5.44
C LYS A 4 -0.68 8.49 -3.92
N ILE A 5 -0.55 7.25 -3.45
CA ILE A 5 -0.43 6.89 -2.04
C ILE A 5 1.02 6.50 -1.81
N THR A 6 1.64 7.06 -0.79
CA THR A 6 2.97 6.63 -0.32
C THR A 6 2.87 6.34 1.17
N GLY A 7 3.51 5.27 1.61
CA GLY A 7 3.49 4.91 3.02
C GLY A 7 4.50 3.83 3.33
N THR A 8 4.37 3.26 4.51
CA THR A 8 5.15 2.11 4.94
C THR A 8 4.23 0.97 5.38
N PHE A 9 4.70 -0.25 5.23
CA PHE A 9 4.06 -1.44 5.76
C PHE A 9 5.07 -2.25 6.56
N THR A 10 4.60 -3.05 7.51
CA THR A 10 5.47 -3.83 8.39
C THR A 10 5.24 -5.32 8.19
N VAL A 11 6.32 -6.08 8.01
CA VAL A 11 6.31 -7.54 7.93
C VAL A 11 7.34 -8.07 8.93
N SER A 12 6.90 -8.85 9.91
CA SER A 12 7.79 -9.51 10.90
C SER A 12 8.85 -8.57 11.47
N ASN A 13 8.38 -7.45 12.00
CA ASN A 13 9.18 -6.38 12.63
C ASN A 13 10.10 -5.58 11.68
N ASN A 14 9.98 -5.76 10.36
CA ASN A 14 10.69 -4.96 9.37
C ASN A 14 9.72 -4.02 8.67
N THR A 15 10.09 -2.74 8.57
CA THR A 15 9.25 -1.71 7.93
C THR A 15 9.78 -1.41 6.54
N PHE A 16 8.89 -1.43 5.55
CA PHE A 16 9.21 -1.25 4.15
C PHE A 16 8.39 -0.12 3.53
N PRO A 17 9.00 0.73 2.69
CA PRO A 17 8.26 1.75 1.96
C PRO A 17 7.47 1.12 0.80
N PHE A 18 6.30 1.69 0.52
CA PHE A 18 5.49 1.37 -0.66
C PHE A 18 5.00 2.63 -1.37
N THR A 19 4.65 2.46 -2.63
CA THR A 19 3.88 3.46 -3.40
C THR A 19 2.73 2.74 -4.06
N ALA A 20 1.53 3.28 -3.95
CA ALA A 20 0.36 2.77 -4.64
C ALA A 20 -0.29 3.88 -5.46
N ILE A 21 -0.96 3.48 -6.53
CA ILE A 21 -1.81 4.36 -7.33
C ILE A 21 -3.23 3.86 -7.20
N ALA A 22 -4.12 4.72 -6.69
CA ALA A 22 -5.55 4.46 -6.61
C ALA A 22 -6.26 5.15 -7.76
N PHE A 23 -7.06 4.39 -8.52
CA PHE A 23 -7.84 4.89 -9.65
C PHE A 23 -9.35 4.73 -9.37
N GLY A 24 -10.08 5.85 -9.14
CA GLY A 24 -11.57 5.89 -9.00
C GLY A 24 -12.09 6.58 -7.72
N ARG A 25 -13.19 6.09 -7.11
CA ARG A 25 -13.66 6.40 -5.72
C ARG A 25 -13.46 5.22 -4.74
N ILE A 26 -13.05 5.48 -3.48
CA ILE A 26 -12.79 4.44 -2.46
C ILE A 26 -14.11 3.74 -2.12
N GLY A 27 -14.26 2.51 -2.64
CA GLY A 27 -15.53 1.75 -2.65
C GLY A 27 -15.79 0.98 -3.95
N GLY A 28 -15.06 1.29 -5.04
CA GLY A 28 -15.14 0.60 -6.33
C GLY A 28 -13.81 0.59 -7.11
N HIS A 29 -12.70 0.42 -6.38
CA HIS A 29 -11.36 0.81 -6.82
C HIS A 29 -10.46 -0.30 -7.33
N ASN A 30 -9.76 -0.01 -8.43
CA ASN A 30 -8.53 -0.70 -8.80
C ASN A 30 -7.35 0.04 -8.14
N ILE A 31 -6.78 -0.53 -7.07
CA ILE A 31 -5.56 0.00 -6.43
C ILE A 31 -4.38 -0.86 -6.88
N GLY A 32 -3.40 -0.23 -7.55
CA GLY A 32 -2.13 -0.86 -7.91
C GLY A 32 -1.07 -0.50 -6.88
N ALA A 33 -0.65 -1.44 -6.03
CA ALA A 33 0.48 -1.23 -5.11
C ALA A 33 1.78 -1.71 -5.75
N LYS A 34 2.86 -0.95 -5.54
CA LYS A 34 4.20 -1.28 -6.02
C LYS A 34 5.22 -1.04 -4.93
N ILE A 35 6.18 -1.95 -4.84
CA ILE A 35 7.33 -1.86 -3.95
C ILE A 35 8.62 -1.81 -4.77
N SER A 36 9.67 -1.23 -4.20
CA SER A 36 10.97 -1.12 -4.86
C SER A 36 11.67 -2.48 -4.94
N LYS A 37 12.52 -2.69 -5.96
CA LYS A 37 13.35 -3.90 -6.09
C LYS A 37 14.17 -4.24 -4.84
N SER A 38 14.59 -3.23 -4.09
CA SER A 38 15.29 -3.43 -2.81
C SER A 38 14.38 -4.08 -1.76
N THR A 39 13.13 -3.62 -1.66
CA THR A 39 12.09 -4.20 -0.80
C THR A 39 11.75 -5.62 -1.23
N GLU A 40 11.57 -5.87 -2.52
CA GLU A 40 11.31 -7.23 -3.05
C GLU A 40 12.42 -8.20 -2.66
N LYS A 41 13.68 -7.77 -2.79
CA LYS A 41 14.86 -8.57 -2.43
C LYS A 41 14.94 -8.79 -0.91
N ALA A 42 14.59 -7.79 -0.10
CA ALA A 42 14.56 -7.92 1.35
C ALA A 42 13.48 -8.91 1.81
N LEU A 43 12.26 -8.80 1.25
CA LEU A 43 11.17 -9.74 1.52
C LEU A 43 11.52 -11.17 1.11
N SER A 44 12.08 -11.34 -0.09
CA SER A 44 12.52 -12.66 -0.57
C SER A 44 13.62 -13.27 0.32
N LYS A 45 14.58 -12.46 0.80
CA LYS A 45 15.60 -12.90 1.76
C LYS A 45 15.04 -13.34 3.11
N LEU A 46 13.92 -12.74 3.52
CA LEU A 46 13.20 -13.11 4.74
C LEU A 46 12.29 -14.35 4.53
N GLY A 47 12.23 -14.90 3.31
CA GLY A 47 11.43 -16.06 2.97
C GLY A 47 9.98 -15.74 2.61
N TYR A 48 9.64 -14.47 2.36
CA TYR A 48 8.29 -14.07 1.94
C TYR A 48 8.11 -14.18 0.44
N ASP A 49 6.91 -14.61 0.04
CA ASP A 49 6.46 -14.48 -1.35
C ASP A 49 6.08 -13.02 -1.63
N VAL A 50 6.85 -12.39 -2.51
CA VAL A 50 6.69 -10.98 -2.85
C VAL A 50 5.33 -10.69 -3.47
N ASN A 51 4.80 -11.58 -4.30
CA ASN A 51 3.49 -11.39 -4.93
C ASN A 51 2.38 -11.46 -3.88
N GLN A 52 2.46 -12.41 -2.95
CA GLN A 52 1.50 -12.52 -1.86
C GLN A 52 1.50 -11.27 -0.97
N ILE A 53 2.68 -10.70 -0.67
CA ILE A 53 2.79 -9.45 0.10
C ILE A 53 2.15 -8.26 -0.66
N ILE A 54 2.37 -8.17 -1.98
CA ILE A 54 1.77 -7.11 -2.79
C ILE A 54 0.24 -7.26 -2.83
N ASP A 55 -0.28 -8.48 -2.98
CA ASP A 55 -1.72 -8.76 -3.01
C ASP A 55 -2.40 -8.37 -1.68
N GLU A 56 -1.79 -8.75 -0.55
CA GLU A 56 -2.28 -8.40 0.79
C GLU A 56 -2.18 -6.89 1.07
N LEU A 57 -1.13 -6.23 0.58
CA LEU A 57 -1.00 -4.77 0.63
C LEU A 57 -2.11 -4.08 -0.18
N GLN A 58 -2.40 -4.57 -1.39
CA GLN A 58 -3.49 -4.04 -2.21
C GLN A 58 -4.85 -4.24 -1.56
N LYS A 59 -5.14 -5.42 -1.02
CA LYS A 59 -6.38 -5.70 -0.27
C LYS A 59 -6.51 -4.76 0.94
N SER A 60 -5.44 -4.59 1.71
CA SER A 60 -5.44 -3.69 2.88
C SER A 60 -5.74 -2.25 2.48
N LEU A 61 -5.17 -1.78 1.36
CA LEU A 61 -5.47 -0.46 0.79
C LEU A 61 -6.92 -0.34 0.34
N ILE A 62 -7.49 -1.37 -0.30
CA ILE A 62 -8.88 -1.38 -0.79
C ILE A 62 -9.86 -1.36 0.38
N GLN A 63 -9.59 -2.15 1.42
CA GLN A 63 -10.41 -2.25 2.63
C GLN A 63 -10.25 -1.04 3.55
N GLY A 64 -9.35 -0.10 3.23
CA GLY A 64 -9.06 1.05 4.08
C GLY A 64 -8.39 0.67 5.40
N ASN A 65 -7.79 -0.52 5.45
CA ASN A 65 -7.09 -1.06 6.61
C ASN A 65 -5.61 -0.63 6.55
N ILE A 66 -5.39 0.68 6.47
CA ILE A 66 -4.07 1.29 6.40
C ILE A 66 -3.81 2.15 7.63
N THR A 67 -2.65 1.94 8.23
CA THR A 67 -2.09 2.85 9.22
C THR A 67 -1.50 4.02 8.47
N LEU A 68 -2.22 5.15 8.43
CA LEU A 68 -1.75 6.38 7.80
C LEU A 68 -0.78 7.10 8.78
N PRO A 69 0.30 7.72 8.28
CA PRO A 69 1.13 8.59 9.11
C PRO A 69 0.31 9.79 9.61
N GLU A 70 0.68 10.34 10.77
CA GLU A 70 0.02 11.54 11.33
C GLU A 70 -0.02 12.68 10.29
N GLY A 71 -1.21 13.23 10.05
CA GLY A 71 -1.45 14.31 9.07
C GLY A 71 -2.09 13.87 7.74
N LEU A 72 -2.35 12.57 7.54
CA LEU A 72 -3.11 12.04 6.40
C LEU A 72 -4.45 11.48 6.89
N ASP A 73 -5.53 12.24 6.68
CA ASP A 73 -6.89 11.80 7.03
C ASP A 73 -7.58 11.10 5.84
N LYS A 74 -8.44 10.11 6.13
CA LYS A 74 -9.26 9.41 5.12
C LYS A 74 -10.19 10.38 4.37
N GLU A 75 -10.56 11.50 5.00
CA GLU A 75 -11.39 12.55 4.41
C GLU A 75 -10.68 13.32 3.29
N SER A 76 -9.34 13.37 3.28
CA SER A 76 -8.57 14.03 2.21
C SER A 76 -8.61 13.30 0.86
N PHE A 77 -9.20 12.10 0.80
CA PHE A 77 -9.35 11.31 -0.42
C PHE A 77 -10.74 11.45 -1.06
N VAL A 78 -11.67 12.13 -0.40
CA VAL A 78 -13.00 12.46 -0.93
C VAL A 78 -12.94 13.92 -1.39
N ASP A 79 -12.59 14.14 -2.66
CA ASP A 79 -12.78 15.44 -3.31
C ASP A 79 -14.23 15.49 -3.82
N ASP A 80 -14.91 16.63 -3.58
CA ASP A 80 -16.30 16.95 -3.97
C ASP A 80 -16.61 16.64 -5.45
#